data_AF-A0A2D4YCZ7-F1
#
_entry.id   AF-A0A2D4YCZ7-F1
#
_cell.length_a   1.000
_cell.length_b   1.000
_cell.length_c   1.000
_cell.angle_alpha   90.00
_cell.angle_beta   90.00
_cell.angle_gamma   90.00
#
_symmetry.space_group_name_H-M   'P 1'
#
loop_
_entity.id
_entity.type
_entity.pdbx_description
1 polymer ?
#
loop_
_entity_poly.entity_id
_entity_poly.type
_entity_poly.pdbx_seq_one_letter_code
_entity_poly.pdbx_strand_id
1 'polypeptide(L)'
;MLLQAKSFEDKIVDFDALLFAIWYHDIIYKSTKKDNEEKSALFAKKSLKPLNFEGNRLKNIQNLILSTKKHFLILDKNMDNAYLLDFDLSILGSDWDSYRNYTIQIRKEYKIYPDFMYKSGRKKVLQHFLERETLYFTEAYQVTHENRARENLKKELELL
;
A
#
# COMPACT_ATOMS: atom_id res chain seq x y z
N MET A 1 3.72 -2.91 -8.53
CA MET A 1 4.41 -3.68 -7.47
C MET A 1 5.41 -4.72 -7.99
N LEU A 2 5.04 -5.74 -8.77
CA LEU A 2 5.99 -6.82 -9.15
C LEU A 2 7.25 -6.33 -9.88
N LEU A 3 7.11 -5.40 -10.84
CA LEU A 3 8.26 -4.79 -11.54
C LEU A 3 9.14 -3.96 -10.59
N GLN A 4 8.54 -3.28 -9.61
CA GLN A 4 9.27 -2.54 -8.59
C GLN A 4 10.05 -3.51 -7.71
N ALA A 5 9.41 -4.57 -7.21
CA ALA A 5 10.07 -5.60 -6.42
C ALA A 5 11.29 -6.18 -7.16
N LYS A 6 11.16 -6.50 -8.44
CA LYS A 6 12.29 -7.01 -9.23
C LYS A 6 13.46 -6.02 -9.34
N SER A 7 13.18 -4.71 -9.34
CA SER A 7 14.21 -3.67 -9.40
C SER A 7 15.01 -3.52 -8.10
N PHE A 8 14.51 -4.07 -7.00
CA PHE A 8 15.13 -4.03 -5.67
C PHE A 8 15.40 -5.44 -5.10
N GLU A 9 15.44 -6.47 -5.95
CA GLU A 9 15.61 -7.87 -5.52
C GLU A 9 16.88 -8.06 -4.68
N ASP A 10 17.96 -7.34 -4.99
CA ASP A 10 19.22 -7.35 -4.24
C ASP A 10 19.12 -6.71 -2.84
N LYS A 11 18.07 -5.94 -2.59
CA LYS A 11 17.81 -5.27 -1.30
C LYS A 11 16.77 -5.99 -0.46
N ILE A 12 16.11 -7.01 -1.01
CA ILE A 12 15.04 -7.75 -0.35
C ILE A 12 15.61 -9.06 0.20
N VAL A 13 15.41 -9.30 1.49
CA VAL A 13 15.97 -10.47 2.18
C VAL A 13 15.18 -11.72 1.86
N ASP A 14 13.84 -11.65 1.91
CA ASP A 14 12.97 -12.77 1.56
C ASP A 14 12.09 -12.40 0.36
N PHE A 15 12.68 -12.53 -0.85
CA PHE A 15 12.03 -12.12 -2.09
C PHE A 15 10.73 -12.88 -2.35
N ASP A 16 10.71 -14.20 -2.13
CA ASP A 16 9.50 -15.02 -2.29
C ASP A 16 8.39 -14.57 -1.33
N ALA A 17 8.70 -14.32 -0.06
CA ALA A 17 7.72 -13.84 0.91
C ALA A 17 7.15 -12.48 0.50
N LEU A 18 7.99 -11.57 0.02
CA LEU A 18 7.55 -10.28 -0.48
C LEU A 18 6.63 -10.43 -1.70
N LEU A 19 6.99 -11.28 -2.67
CA LEU A 19 6.16 -11.54 -3.84
C LEU A 19 4.79 -12.09 -3.43
N PHE A 20 4.74 -13.06 -2.50
CA PHE A 20 3.47 -13.55 -1.99
C PHE A 20 2.66 -12.44 -1.31
N ALA A 21 3.29 -11.58 -0.50
CA ALA A 21 2.59 -10.45 0.10
C ALA A 21 2.00 -9.51 -0.97
N ILE A 22 2.76 -9.19 -2.02
CA ILE A 22 2.29 -8.39 -3.16
C ILE A 22 1.07 -9.03 -3.81
N TRP A 23 1.13 -10.33 -4.12
CA TRP A 23 0.02 -11.04 -4.76
C TRP A 23 -1.25 -11.09 -3.91
N TYR A 24 -1.10 -11.22 -2.59
CA TYR A 24 -2.22 -11.49 -1.70
C TYR A 24 -2.77 -10.28 -0.95
N HIS A 25 -2.07 -9.15 -0.84
CA HIS A 25 -2.46 -8.09 0.12
C HIS A 25 -3.89 -7.55 -0.10
N ASP A 26 -4.31 -7.38 -1.35
CA ASP A 26 -5.64 -6.89 -1.74
C ASP A 26 -6.52 -7.94 -2.43
N ILE A 27 -6.20 -9.24 -2.26
CA ILE A 27 -6.99 -10.31 -2.90
C ILE A 27 -8.45 -10.35 -2.43
N ILE A 28 -8.69 -9.96 -1.18
CA ILE A 28 -10.03 -9.72 -0.65
C ILE A 28 -10.21 -8.21 -0.52
N TYR A 29 -11.06 -7.64 -1.38
CA TYR A 29 -11.28 -6.19 -1.39
C TYR A 29 -12.76 -5.82 -1.47
N LYS A 30 -13.21 -5.02 -0.51
CA LYS A 30 -14.53 -4.39 -0.49
C LYS A 30 -14.44 -3.00 0.13
N SER A 31 -14.67 -1.96 -0.68
CA SER A 31 -14.52 -0.54 -0.31
C SER A 31 -15.32 -0.12 0.94
N THR A 32 -16.42 -0.82 1.23
CA THR A 32 -17.29 -0.56 2.40
C THR A 32 -16.85 -1.30 3.67
N LYS A 33 -15.75 -2.06 3.64
CA LYS A 33 -15.27 -2.91 4.74
C LYS A 33 -13.87 -2.46 5.17
N LYS A 34 -13.58 -2.65 6.45
CA LYS A 34 -12.31 -2.28 7.09
C LYS A 34 -11.46 -3.49 7.46
N ASP A 35 -11.88 -4.69 7.05
CA ASP A 35 -11.23 -5.96 7.42
C ASP A 35 -10.69 -6.70 6.21
N ASN A 36 -10.42 -5.97 5.12
CA ASN A 36 -9.97 -6.50 3.84
C ASN A 36 -8.58 -7.14 3.99
N GLU A 37 -7.63 -6.42 4.59
CA GLU A 37 -6.25 -6.86 4.75
C GLU A 37 -6.15 -8.04 5.73
N GLU A 38 -6.94 -8.05 6.81
CA GLU A 38 -7.03 -9.23 7.69
C GLU A 38 -7.56 -10.45 6.94
N LYS A 39 -8.60 -10.29 6.11
CA LYS A 39 -9.16 -11.38 5.32
C LYS A 39 -8.19 -11.86 4.25
N SER A 40 -7.49 -10.94 3.59
CA SER A 40 -6.41 -11.23 2.65
C SER A 40 -5.27 -12.01 3.32
N ALA A 41 -4.83 -11.60 4.50
CA ALA A 41 -3.80 -12.29 5.28
C ALA A 41 -4.25 -13.70 5.71
N LEU A 42 -5.53 -13.87 6.09
CA LEU A 42 -6.09 -15.18 6.41
C LEU A 42 -6.23 -16.06 5.17
N PHE A 43 -6.61 -15.48 4.03
CA PHE A 43 -6.69 -16.16 2.74
C PHE A 43 -5.29 -16.65 2.34
N ALA A 44 -4.30 -15.77 2.33
CA ALA A 44 -2.90 -16.09 2.04
C ALA A 44 -2.41 -17.25 2.91
N LYS A 45 -2.65 -17.20 4.23
CA LYS A 45 -2.28 -18.27 5.16
C LYS A 45 -2.86 -19.63 4.75
N LYS A 46 -4.14 -19.67 4.39
CA LYS A 46 -4.81 -20.92 4.00
C LYS A 46 -4.28 -21.44 2.66
N SER A 47 -4.11 -20.55 1.68
CA SER A 47 -3.66 -20.89 0.32
C SER A 47 -2.21 -21.34 0.28
N LEU A 48 -1.36 -20.79 1.15
CA LEU A 48 0.08 -21.07 1.22
C LEU A 48 0.44 -22.21 2.17
N LYS A 49 -0.48 -22.63 3.05
CA LYS A 49 -0.25 -23.75 3.98
C LYS A 49 0.23 -25.04 3.31
N PRO A 50 -0.28 -25.46 2.14
CA PRO A 50 0.15 -26.70 1.48
C PRO A 50 1.61 -26.68 1.00
N LEU A 51 2.22 -25.51 0.85
CA LEU A 51 3.60 -25.36 0.35
C LEU A 51 4.66 -25.68 1.43
N ASN A 52 4.24 -25.98 2.67
CA ASN A 52 5.13 -26.39 3.78
C ASN A 52 6.34 -25.47 3.98
N PHE A 53 6.12 -24.16 3.96
CA PHE A 53 7.17 -23.18 4.28
C PHE A 53 7.74 -23.38 5.68
N GLU A 54 9.00 -22.96 5.87
CA GLU A 54 9.59 -22.80 7.20
C GLU A 54 8.70 -21.96 8.10
N GLY A 55 8.58 -22.35 9.38
CA GLY A 55 7.48 -21.94 10.26
C GLY A 55 7.29 -20.42 10.42
N ASN A 56 8.34 -19.62 10.25
CA ASN A 56 8.26 -18.17 10.37
C ASN A 56 7.91 -17.44 9.06
N ARG A 57 8.17 -18.03 7.88
CA ARG A 57 7.95 -17.36 6.58
C ARG A 57 6.47 -17.07 6.34
N LEU A 58 5.59 -18.01 6.65
CA LEU A 58 4.14 -17.81 6.52
C LEU A 58 3.64 -16.66 7.41
N LYS A 59 4.15 -16.56 8.64
CA LYS A 59 3.81 -15.48 9.57
C LYS A 59 4.31 -14.13 9.05
N ASN A 60 5.52 -14.09 8.48
CA ASN A 60 6.06 -12.87 7.87
C ASN A 60 5.19 -12.40 6.70
N ILE A 61 4.76 -13.29 5.80
CA ILE A 61 3.85 -12.95 4.69
C ILE A 61 2.54 -12.34 5.23
N GLN A 62 1.95 -12.94 6.28
CA GLN A 62 0.75 -12.38 6.89
C GLN A 62 0.99 -10.98 7.47
N ASN A 63 2.09 -10.79 8.19
CA ASN A 63 2.42 -9.50 8.79
C ASN A 63 2.70 -8.42 7.73
N LEU A 64 3.36 -8.79 6.63
CA LEU A 64 3.56 -7.94 5.46
C LEU A 64 2.21 -7.46 4.90
N ILE A 65 1.27 -8.39 4.66
CA ILE A 65 -0.08 -8.03 4.20
C ILE A 65 -0.78 -7.11 5.20
N LEU A 66 -0.77 -7.47 6.50
CA LEU A 66 -1.43 -6.68 7.54
C LEU A 66 -0.86 -5.26 7.67
N SER A 67 0.43 -5.07 7.37
CA SER A 67 1.09 -3.77 7.44
C SER A 67 0.53 -2.76 6.43
N THR A 68 -0.02 -3.23 5.30
CA THR A 68 -0.62 -2.38 4.24
C THR A 68 -1.88 -1.67 4.70
N LYS A 69 -2.58 -2.18 5.72
CA LYS A 69 -3.84 -1.62 6.21
C LYS A 69 -3.75 -0.17 6.71
N LYS A 70 -2.67 0.14 7.43
CA LYS A 70 -2.40 1.49 7.96
C LYS A 70 -1.14 2.09 7.36
N HIS A 71 -0.48 1.34 6.48
CA HIS A 71 0.85 1.64 5.96
C HIS A 71 1.81 1.99 7.08
N PHE A 72 2.01 1.05 8.02
CA PHE A 72 2.97 1.17 9.12
C PHE A 72 3.91 -0.01 9.15
N LEU A 73 5.17 0.24 9.49
CA LEU A 73 6.15 -0.82 9.71
C LEU A 73 5.75 -1.64 10.93
N ILE A 74 5.52 -2.94 10.71
CA ILE A 74 5.24 -3.92 11.77
C ILE A 74 6.42 -4.89 11.92
N LEU A 75 7.23 -5.05 10.87
CA LEU A 75 8.46 -5.82 10.87
C LEU A 75 9.66 -4.88 10.86
N ASP A 76 10.64 -5.15 11.72
CA ASP A 76 11.83 -4.34 11.96
C ASP A 76 13.15 -5.10 11.70
N LYS A 77 13.06 -6.38 11.34
CA LYS A 77 14.24 -7.23 11.11
C LYS A 77 15.01 -6.87 9.84
N ASN A 78 14.32 -6.37 8.83
CA ASN A 78 14.86 -6.02 7.53
C ASN A 78 13.97 -4.97 6.84
N MET A 79 14.34 -4.56 5.63
CA MET A 79 13.63 -3.52 4.87
C MET A 79 12.48 -4.06 4.01
N ASP A 80 12.16 -5.36 4.05
CA ASP A 80 11.15 -5.96 3.16
C ASP A 80 9.77 -5.32 3.39
N ASN A 81 9.43 -5.02 4.65
CA ASN A 81 8.19 -4.30 4.98
C ASN A 81 8.20 -2.88 4.42
N ALA A 82 9.32 -2.16 4.54
CA ALA A 82 9.45 -0.81 4.01
C ALA A 82 9.26 -0.78 2.49
N TYR A 83 9.93 -1.69 1.77
CA TYR A 83 9.76 -1.81 0.32
C TYR A 83 8.33 -2.16 -0.10
N LEU A 84 7.66 -3.08 0.60
CA LEU A 84 6.26 -3.41 0.30
C LEU A 84 5.37 -2.18 0.38
N LEU A 85 5.49 -1.41 1.46
CA LEU A 85 4.68 -0.21 1.69
C LEU A 85 5.00 0.88 0.67
N ASP A 86 6.28 1.06 0.33
CA ASP A 86 6.68 2.03 -0.70
C ASP A 86 6.14 1.65 -2.08
N PHE A 87 6.12 0.36 -2.42
CA PHE A 87 5.54 -0.11 -3.68
C PHE A 87 4.03 0.13 -3.72
N ASP A 88 3.34 -0.09 -2.61
CA ASP A 88 1.90 0.13 -2.48
C ASP A 88 1.55 1.63 -2.58
N LEU A 89 2.32 2.48 -1.89
CA LEU A 89 2.14 3.93 -1.89
C LEU A 89 2.73 4.65 -3.12
N SER A 90 3.40 3.92 -4.02
CA SER A 90 4.13 4.50 -5.16
C SER A 90 3.25 5.34 -6.09
N ILE A 91 1.95 5.01 -6.21
CA ILE A 91 1.00 5.77 -7.01
C ILE A 91 0.91 7.24 -6.59
N LEU A 92 1.14 7.54 -5.30
CA LEU A 92 1.08 8.91 -4.80
C LEU A 92 2.15 9.79 -5.47
N GLY A 93 3.35 9.26 -5.70
CA GLY A 93 4.47 9.96 -6.35
C GLY A 93 4.55 9.80 -7.86
N SER A 94 3.49 9.30 -8.51
CA SER A 94 3.40 9.23 -9.98
C SER A 94 3.24 10.62 -10.62
N ASP A 95 3.41 10.71 -11.93
CA ASP A 95 3.10 11.95 -12.66
C ASP A 95 1.62 12.35 -12.47
N TRP A 96 1.32 13.64 -12.68
CA TRP A 96 -0.01 14.17 -12.38
C TRP A 96 -1.14 13.47 -13.15
N ASP A 97 -0.92 13.08 -14.40
CA ASP A 97 -1.97 12.45 -15.21
C ASP A 97 -2.28 11.05 -14.71
N SER A 98 -1.24 10.27 -14.36
CA SER A 98 -1.39 8.97 -13.68
C SER A 98 -2.11 9.11 -12.34
N TYR A 99 -1.68 10.05 -11.50
CA TYR A 99 -2.31 10.32 -10.21
C TYR A 99 -3.78 10.74 -10.36
N ARG A 100 -4.08 11.64 -11.30
CA ARG A 100 -5.45 12.10 -11.59
C ARG A 100 -6.34 10.95 -12.07
N ASN A 101 -5.82 10.06 -12.90
CA ASN A 101 -6.57 8.87 -13.30
C ASN A 101 -6.84 7.94 -12.11
N TYR A 102 -5.89 7.82 -11.18
CA TYR A 102 -6.10 7.12 -9.91
C TYR A 102 -7.22 7.76 -9.07
N THR A 103 -7.25 9.09 -8.90
CA THR A 103 -8.33 9.74 -8.11
C THR A 103 -9.71 9.57 -8.73
N ILE A 104 -9.82 9.58 -10.06
CA ILE A 104 -11.08 9.30 -10.78
C ILE A 104 -11.55 7.86 -10.51
N GLN A 105 -10.63 6.89 -10.50
CA GLN A 105 -10.96 5.49 -10.19
C GLN A 105 -11.44 5.33 -8.75
N ILE A 106 -10.76 5.96 -7.79
CA ILE A 106 -11.20 5.99 -6.39
C ILE A 106 -12.61 6.61 -6.28
N ARG A 107 -12.90 7.72 -6.98
CA ARG A 107 -14.24 8.30 -6.96
C ARG A 107 -15.31 7.33 -7.47
N LYS A 108 -15.02 6.58 -8.54
CA LYS A 108 -15.92 5.56 -9.11
C LYS A 108 -16.16 4.40 -8.15
N GLU A 109 -15.13 3.97 -7.45
CA GLU A 109 -15.21 2.87 -6.48
C GLU A 109 -16.10 3.23 -5.27
N TYR A 110 -15.99 4.48 -4.81
CA TYR A 110 -16.80 5.02 -3.72
C TYR A 110 -18.09 5.70 -4.21
N LYS A 111 -18.61 5.35 -5.39
CA LYS A 111 -19.84 5.92 -5.98
C LYS A 111 -21.10 5.77 -5.12
N ILE A 112 -21.11 4.79 -4.21
CA ILE A 112 -22.22 4.58 -3.27
C ILE A 112 -22.39 5.74 -2.29
N TYR A 113 -21.33 6.53 -2.05
CA TYR A 113 -21.37 7.67 -1.18
C TYR A 113 -21.68 8.96 -1.98
N PRO A 114 -22.63 9.79 -1.49
CA PRO A 114 -22.85 11.14 -2.01
C PRO A 114 -21.59 12.00 -1.93
N ASP A 115 -21.50 13.00 -2.81
CA ASP A 115 -20.29 13.81 -2.97
C ASP A 115 -19.82 14.48 -1.67
N PHE A 116 -20.72 15.04 -0.86
CA PHE A 116 -20.34 15.70 0.39
C PHE A 116 -19.66 14.74 1.38
N MET A 117 -20.14 13.49 1.44
CA MET A 117 -19.61 12.47 2.33
C MET A 117 -18.29 11.92 1.80
N TYR A 118 -18.22 11.64 0.49
CA TYR A 118 -16.99 11.20 -0.18
C TYR A 118 -15.89 12.26 -0.02
N LYS A 119 -16.17 13.52 -0.37
CA LYS A 119 -15.19 14.62 -0.30
C LYS A 119 -14.68 14.80 1.12
N SER A 120 -15.56 14.85 2.12
CA SER A 120 -15.15 14.96 3.52
C SER A 120 -14.26 13.79 3.97
N GLY A 121 -14.64 12.55 3.62
CA GLY A 121 -13.83 11.36 3.93
C GLY A 121 -12.48 11.35 3.23
N ARG A 122 -12.45 11.69 1.93
CA ARG A 122 -11.23 11.73 1.13
C ARG A 122 -10.27 12.80 1.62
N LYS A 123 -10.76 14.02 1.93
CA LYS A 123 -9.93 15.09 2.53
C LYS A 123 -9.22 14.64 3.79
N LYS A 124 -9.90 13.90 4.68
CA LYS A 124 -9.29 13.34 5.90
C LYS A 124 -8.15 12.36 5.60
N VAL A 125 -8.31 11.50 4.59
CA VAL A 125 -7.25 10.57 4.18
C VAL A 125 -6.04 11.33 3.64
N LEU A 126 -6.24 12.31 2.76
CA LEU A 126 -5.15 13.12 2.20
C LEU A 126 -4.41 13.91 3.28
N GLN A 127 -5.15 14.52 4.21
CA GLN A 127 -4.58 15.25 5.35
C GLN A 127 -3.77 14.32 6.25
N HIS A 128 -4.30 13.14 6.58
CA HIS A 128 -3.58 12.15 7.38
C HIS A 128 -2.23 11.75 6.75
N PHE A 129 -2.15 11.61 5.42
CA PHE A 129 -0.88 11.38 4.74
C PHE A 129 0.04 12.60 4.83
N LEU A 130 -0.47 13.81 4.57
CA LEU A 130 0.33 15.04 4.60
C LEU A 130 0.90 15.37 5.99
N GLU A 131 0.25 14.91 7.06
CA GLU A 131 0.71 15.03 8.46
C GLU A 131 1.91 14.13 8.80
N ARG A 132 2.20 13.10 7.99
CA ARG A 132 3.36 12.23 8.20
C ARG A 132 4.65 12.99 7.92
N GLU A 133 5.70 12.72 8.69
CA GLU A 133 7.03 13.27 8.45
C GLU A 133 7.57 12.84 7.09
N THR A 134 7.45 11.55 6.76
CA THR A 134 7.71 10.99 5.44
C THR A 134 6.52 10.16 4.96
N LEU A 135 6.24 10.19 3.65
CA LEU A 135 5.24 9.34 3.01
C LEU A 135 5.83 7.96 2.67
N TYR A 136 7.12 7.93 2.36
CA TYR A 136 7.87 6.73 2.02
C TYR A 136 8.87 6.33 3.10
N PHE A 137 9.22 5.05 3.14
CA PHE A 137 10.03 4.43 4.18
C PHE A 137 11.49 4.23 3.77
N THR A 138 11.76 3.99 2.49
CA THR A 138 13.12 3.82 1.97
C THR A 138 13.67 5.12 1.39
N GLU A 139 14.97 5.33 1.52
CA GLU A 139 15.65 6.51 0.95
C GLU A 139 15.41 6.63 -0.56
N ALA A 140 15.45 5.50 -1.28
CA ALA A 140 15.22 5.46 -2.72
C ALA A 140 13.86 6.08 -3.11
N TYR A 141 12.79 5.76 -2.38
CA TYR A 141 11.46 6.32 -2.65
C TYR A 141 11.29 7.73 -2.07
N GLN A 142 11.89 8.03 -0.92
CA GLN A 142 11.87 9.39 -0.38
C GLN A 142 12.49 10.40 -1.36
N VAL A 143 13.66 10.08 -1.93
CA VAL A 143 14.34 10.97 -2.88
C VAL A 143 13.55 11.14 -4.18
N THR A 144 12.92 10.07 -4.67
CA THR A 144 12.33 10.06 -6.02
C THR A 144 10.83 10.38 -6.06
N HIS A 145 10.08 10.12 -4.97
CA HIS A 145 8.62 10.20 -4.95
C HIS A 145 8.06 11.23 -3.95
N GLU A 146 8.73 11.49 -2.83
CA GLU A 146 8.16 12.25 -1.69
C GLU A 146 7.62 13.63 -2.11
N ASN A 147 8.43 14.43 -2.80
CA ASN A 147 8.05 15.79 -3.22
C ASN A 147 6.83 15.75 -4.14
N ARG A 148 6.86 14.90 -5.16
CA ARG A 148 5.74 14.77 -6.12
C ARG A 148 4.48 14.24 -5.44
N ALA A 149 4.61 13.28 -4.52
CA ALA A 149 3.50 12.76 -3.76
C ALA A 149 2.81 13.84 -2.93
N ARG A 150 3.58 14.69 -2.24
CA ARG A 150 3.03 15.82 -1.49
C ARG A 150 2.35 16.84 -2.39
N GLU A 151 2.92 17.15 -3.55
CA GLU A 151 2.30 18.03 -4.55
C GLU A 151 0.96 17.46 -5.05
N ASN A 152 0.94 16.17 -5.41
CA ASN A 152 -0.27 15.48 -5.86
C ASN A 152 -1.37 15.48 -4.81
N LEU A 153 -1.04 15.13 -3.56
CA LEU A 153 -1.98 15.11 -2.42
C LEU A 153 -2.57 16.51 -2.17
N LYS A 154 -1.73 17.55 -2.17
CA LYS A 154 -2.18 18.95 -2.00
C LYS A 154 -3.08 19.40 -3.15
N LYS A 155 -2.71 19.09 -4.38
CA LYS A 155 -3.49 19.45 -5.57
C LYS A 155 -4.84 18.72 -5.59
N GLU A 156 -4.90 17.46 -5.20
CA GLU A 156 -6.19 16.77 -5.02
C GLU A 156 -7.04 17.44 -3.93
N LEU A 157 -6.42 17.83 -2.81
CA LEU A 157 -7.12 18.47 -1.70
C LEU A 157 -7.81 19.79 -2.13
N GLU A 158 -7.16 20.57 -3.00
CA GLU A 158 -7.71 21.80 -3.58
C GLU A 158 -8.86 21.55 -4.57
N LEU A 159 -8.84 20.42 -5.27
CA LEU A 159 -9.85 20.04 -6.27
C LEU A 159 -11.11 19.39 -5.67
N LEU A 160 -11.06 18.94 -4.41
CA LEU A 160 -12.18 18.30 -3.68
C LEU A 160 -13.12 19.33 -3.06
#